data_AF-A0A4Y9F5P5-F1
#
_entry.id   AF-A0A4Y9F5P5-F1
#
_cell.length_a   1.000
_cell.length_b   1.000
_cell.length_c   1.000
_cell.angle_alpha   90.00
_cell.angle_beta   90.00
_cell.angle_gamma   90.00
#
_symmetry.space_group_name_H-M   'P 1'
#
loop_
_entity.id
_entity.type
_entity.pdbx_description
1 polymer ?
#
loop_
_entity_poly.entity_id
_entity_poly.type
_entity_poly.pdbx_seq_one_letter_code
_entity_poly.pdbx_strand_id
1 'polypeptide(L)'
;MITFNRLWHMLSEPRVVTAFFLTIYTVFLIQGVQGLLVPPHPHDEQVQTWTRLLVNGSLVAGGLVGVASTPRGLWQFERAAILFVMAASAVQLFWTVFDPDPGVRWVSLWRSVTILLFLGARYYTIRWARADPGK
;
A
#
# COMPACT_ATOMS: atom_id res chain seq x y z
N MET A 1 -3.61 -8.13 -29.73
CA MET A 1 -3.89 -7.31 -28.54
C MET A 1 -4.68 -8.15 -27.55
N ILE A 2 -4.16 -8.41 -26.35
CA ILE A 2 -4.91 -9.16 -25.33
C ILE A 2 -5.86 -8.17 -24.65
N THR A 3 -7.16 -8.42 -24.72
CA THR A 3 -8.20 -7.58 -24.09
C THR A 3 -8.25 -7.81 -22.57
N PHE A 4 -8.66 -6.78 -21.81
CA PHE A 4 -8.77 -6.83 -20.35
C PHE A 4 -9.57 -8.05 -19.84
N ASN A 5 -10.70 -8.36 -20.49
CA ASN A 5 -11.49 -9.55 -20.15
C ASN A 5 -10.68 -10.85 -20.23
N ARG A 6 -9.79 -10.98 -21.22
CA ARG A 6 -8.99 -12.20 -21.40
C ARG A 6 -7.94 -12.35 -20.30
N LEU A 7 -7.28 -11.25 -19.90
CA LEU A 7 -6.38 -11.22 -18.74
C LEU A 7 -7.11 -11.52 -17.43
N TRP A 8 -8.30 -10.95 -17.25
CA TRP A 8 -9.12 -11.15 -16.05
C TRP A 8 -9.56 -12.60 -15.85
N HIS A 9 -9.80 -13.34 -16.94
CA HIS A 9 -10.14 -14.76 -16.88
C HIS A 9 -8.91 -15.69 -16.71
N MET A 10 -7.69 -15.17 -16.88
CA MET A 10 -6.44 -15.94 -16.74
C MET A 10 -5.82 -15.85 -15.33
N LEU A 11 -6.34 -14.99 -14.46
CA LEU A 11 -5.90 -14.94 -13.07
C LEU A 11 -6.20 -16.26 -12.35
N SER A 12 -5.16 -16.83 -11.74
CA SER A 12 -5.25 -18.02 -10.89
C SER A 12 -5.95 -17.77 -9.55
N GLU A 13 -6.09 -16.50 -9.15
CA GLU A 13 -6.74 -16.11 -7.90
C GLU A 13 -8.25 -15.90 -8.06
N PRO A 14 -9.04 -16.13 -6.99
CA PRO A 14 -10.44 -15.75 -6.99
C PRO A 14 -10.60 -14.26 -7.27
N ARG A 15 -11.43 -13.90 -8.25
CA ARG A 15 -11.63 -12.51 -8.71
C ARG A 15 -11.98 -11.54 -7.57
N VAL A 16 -12.67 -12.04 -6.54
CA VAL A 16 -13.02 -11.27 -5.34
C VAL A 16 -11.77 -10.80 -4.59
N VAL A 17 -10.74 -11.64 -4.49
CA VAL A 17 -9.46 -11.30 -3.86
C VAL A 17 -8.75 -10.22 -4.66
N THR A 18 -8.66 -10.37 -5.98
CA THR A 18 -8.06 -9.36 -6.86
C THR A 18 -8.78 -8.02 -6.77
N ALA A 19 -10.12 -8.01 -6.80
CA ALA A 19 -10.92 -6.80 -6.66
C ALA A 19 -10.74 -6.13 -5.30
N PHE A 20 -10.65 -6.93 -4.23
CA PHE A 20 -10.40 -6.44 -2.88
C PHE A 20 -9.03 -5.75 -2.77
N PHE A 21 -7.96 -6.38 -3.25
CA PHE A 21 -6.62 -5.78 -3.24
C PHE A 21 -6.52 -4.56 -4.16
N LEU A 22 -7.17 -4.58 -5.32
CA LEU A 22 -7.26 -3.41 -6.19
C LEU A 22 -7.87 -2.22 -5.43
N THR A 23 -8.95 -2.46 -4.69
CA THR A 23 -9.61 -1.43 -3.88
C THR A 23 -8.66 -0.92 -2.79
N ILE A 24 -7.96 -1.81 -2.09
CA ILE A 24 -6.97 -1.44 -1.07
C ILE A 24 -5.86 -0.56 -1.62
N TYR A 25 -5.22 -0.95 -2.74
CA TYR A 25 -4.16 -0.14 -3.35
C TYR A 25 -4.69 1.21 -3.85
N THR A 26 -5.94 1.27 -4.32
CA THR A 26 -6.60 2.52 -4.70
C THR A 26 -6.80 3.43 -3.48
N VAL A 27 -7.24 2.88 -2.34
CA VAL A 27 -7.37 3.63 -1.09
C VAL A 27 -6.02 4.20 -0.65
N PHE A 28 -4.95 3.42 -0.70
CA PHE A 28 -3.60 3.90 -0.36
C PHE A 28 -3.09 4.97 -1.33
N LEU A 29 -3.37 4.81 -2.62
CA LEU A 29 -3.03 5.83 -3.63
C LEU A 29 -3.75 7.15 -3.32
N ILE A 30 -5.05 7.12 -3.08
CA ILE A 30 -5.85 8.31 -2.73
C ILE A 30 -5.34 8.93 -1.44
N GLN A 31 -5.09 8.13 -0.40
CA GLN A 31 -4.56 8.59 0.87
C GLN A 31 -3.20 9.28 0.71
N GLY A 32 -2.29 8.67 -0.06
CA GLY A 32 -0.97 9.25 -0.34
C GLY A 32 -1.08 10.57 -1.09
N VAL A 33 -1.94 10.65 -2.12
CA VAL A 33 -2.18 11.89 -2.86
C VAL A 33 -2.75 12.97 -1.95
N GLN A 34 -3.78 12.67 -1.16
CA GLN A 34 -4.35 13.62 -0.19
C GLN A 34 -3.31 14.09 0.82
N GLY A 35 -2.47 13.18 1.31
CA GLY A 35 -1.39 13.47 2.24
C GLY A 35 -0.28 14.35 1.66
N LEU A 36 -0.08 14.37 0.34
CA LEU A 36 0.83 15.29 -0.34
C LEU A 36 0.19 16.65 -0.66
N LEU A 37 -1.12 16.70 -0.85
CA LEU A 37 -1.85 17.94 -1.20
C LEU A 37 -2.09 18.86 0.00
N VAL A 38 -2.18 18.32 1.22
CA VAL A 38 -2.31 19.16 2.41
C VAL A 38 -1.00 19.97 2.59
N PRO A 39 -1.02 21.29 2.83
CA PRO A 39 0.20 22.04 3.07
C PRO A 39 0.86 21.64 4.41
N PRO A 40 2.19 21.78 4.57
CA PRO A 40 2.83 21.67 5.88
C PRO A 40 2.36 22.81 6.79
N HIS A 41 2.21 22.53 8.08
CA HIS A 41 1.89 23.58 9.04
C HIS A 41 3.10 24.49 9.26
N PRO A 42 2.90 25.78 9.60
CA PRO A 42 3.99 26.73 9.83
C PRO A 42 4.95 26.32 10.96
N HIS A 43 4.51 25.41 11.83
CA HIS A 43 5.27 24.91 12.97
C HIS A 43 5.79 23.48 12.76
N ASP A 44 5.60 22.89 11.59
CA ASP A 44 6.15 21.57 11.29
C ASP A 44 7.68 21.67 11.20
N GLU A 45 8.36 20.88 12.00
CA GLU A 45 9.80 20.75 11.89
C GLU A 45 10.18 20.18 10.51
N GLN A 46 11.36 20.53 10.01
CA GLN A 46 11.85 20.05 8.71
C GLN A 46 11.84 18.51 8.60
N VAL A 47 12.12 17.81 9.71
CA VAL A 47 12.09 16.35 9.80
C VAL A 47 10.67 15.78 9.59
N GLN A 48 9.64 16.46 10.11
CA GLN A 48 8.25 16.05 9.95
C GLN A 48 7.80 16.23 8.49
N THR A 49 8.23 17.31 7.84
CA THR A 49 7.98 17.56 6.42
C THR A 49 8.58 16.47 5.53
N TRP A 50 9.84 16.08 5.76
CA TRP A 50 10.48 15.00 5.01
C TRP A 50 9.84 13.64 5.26
N THR A 51 9.53 13.33 6.52
CA THR A 51 8.84 12.09 6.90
C THR A 51 7.51 11.98 6.16
N ARG A 52 6.75 13.07 6.12
CA ARG A 52 5.48 13.15 5.42
C ARG A 52 5.62 12.95 3.91
N LEU A 53 6.63 13.55 3.28
CA LEU A 53 6.92 13.34 1.86
C LEU A 53 7.28 11.87 1.57
N LEU A 54 8.13 11.26 2.39
CA LEU A 54 8.55 9.87 2.21
C LEU A 54 7.39 8.89 2.42
N VAL A 55 6.58 9.07 3.47
CA VAL A 55 5.43 8.20 3.77
C VAL A 55 4.38 8.31 2.66
N ASN A 56 3.94 9.53 2.35
CA ASN A 56 2.88 9.71 1.36
C ASN A 56 3.37 9.42 -0.06
N GLY A 57 4.60 9.77 -0.41
CA GLY A 57 5.22 9.39 -1.67
C GLY A 57 5.33 7.88 -1.84
N SER A 58 5.68 7.15 -0.78
CA SER A 58 5.69 5.68 -0.79
C SER A 58 4.30 5.09 -0.93
N LEU A 59 3.28 5.68 -0.29
CA LEU A 59 1.88 5.27 -0.49
C LEU A 59 1.40 5.50 -1.93
N VAL A 60 1.76 6.63 -2.55
CA VAL A 60 1.46 6.91 -3.96
C VAL A 60 2.16 5.91 -4.87
N ALA A 61 3.47 5.71 -4.70
CA ALA A 61 4.24 4.78 -5.52
C ALA A 61 3.71 3.34 -5.37
N GLY A 62 3.54 2.86 -4.13
CA GLY A 62 3.02 1.53 -3.85
C GLY A 62 1.58 1.34 -4.32
N GLY A 63 0.70 2.32 -4.07
CA GLY A 63 -0.68 2.31 -4.53
C GLY A 63 -0.80 2.29 -6.05
N LEU A 64 -0.03 3.13 -6.76
CA LEU A 64 -0.05 3.19 -8.21
C LEU A 64 0.45 1.88 -8.84
N VAL A 65 1.57 1.34 -8.34
CA VAL A 65 2.11 0.07 -8.82
C VAL A 65 1.13 -1.06 -8.53
N GLY A 66 0.54 -1.11 -7.33
CA GLY A 66 -0.44 -2.13 -6.94
C GLY A 66 -1.71 -2.10 -7.80
N VAL A 67 -2.28 -0.91 -8.03
CA VAL A 67 -3.44 -0.74 -8.93
C VAL A 67 -3.13 -1.21 -10.35
N ALA A 68 -1.91 -0.97 -10.83
CA ALA A 68 -1.50 -1.42 -12.16
C ALA A 68 -1.18 -2.93 -12.22
N SER A 69 -0.59 -3.51 -11.18
CA SER A 69 -0.07 -4.88 -11.19
C SER A 69 -1.12 -5.92 -10.84
N THR A 70 -1.97 -5.65 -9.84
CA THR A 70 -2.95 -6.61 -9.29
C THR A 70 -3.95 -7.14 -10.32
N PRO A 71 -4.63 -6.31 -11.15
CA PRO A 71 -5.60 -6.82 -12.11
C PRO A 71 -4.94 -7.56 -13.29
N ARG A 72 -3.62 -7.46 -13.42
CA ARG A 72 -2.82 -8.13 -14.46
C ARG A 72 -2.13 -9.39 -13.93
N GLY A 73 -2.27 -9.71 -12.63
CA GLY A 73 -1.55 -10.80 -11.98
C GLY A 73 -0.03 -10.63 -11.98
N LEU A 74 0.48 -9.40 -12.10
CA LEU A 74 1.92 -9.12 -12.16
C LEU A 74 2.53 -9.17 -10.75
N TRP A 75 2.74 -10.37 -10.24
CA TRP A 75 3.09 -10.61 -8.84
C TRP A 75 4.45 -10.04 -8.45
N GLN A 76 5.40 -9.94 -9.37
CA GLN A 76 6.69 -9.29 -9.10
C GLN A 76 6.53 -7.80 -8.79
N PHE A 77 5.69 -7.10 -9.56
CA PHE A 77 5.40 -5.68 -9.34
C PHE A 77 4.53 -5.49 -8.10
N GLU A 78 3.57 -6.39 -7.86
CA GLU A 78 2.73 -6.34 -6.67
C GLU A 78 3.55 -6.51 -5.39
N ARG A 79 4.60 -7.35 -5.38
CA ARG A 79 5.53 -7.45 -4.24
C ARG A 79 6.20 -6.12 -3.92
N ALA A 80 6.70 -5.41 -4.94
CA ALA A 80 7.31 -4.11 -4.74
C ALA A 80 6.27 -3.10 -4.20
N ALA A 81 5.05 -3.10 -4.74
CA ALA A 81 3.95 -2.29 -4.24
C ALA A 81 3.67 -2.54 -2.75
N ILE A 82 3.59 -3.81 -2.35
CA ILE A 82 3.39 -4.20 -0.95
C ILE A 82 4.52 -3.66 -0.07
N LEU A 83 5.78 -3.83 -0.48
CA LEU A 83 6.93 -3.36 0.30
C LEU A 83 6.91 -1.84 0.48
N PHE A 84 6.54 -1.06 -0.54
CA PHE A 84 6.38 0.39 -0.40
C PHE A 84 5.31 0.77 0.62
N VAL A 85 4.12 0.15 0.54
CA VAL A 85 3.03 0.44 1.48
C VAL A 85 3.36 -0.05 2.90
N MET A 86 3.99 -1.21 3.04
CA MET A 86 4.45 -1.73 4.33
C MET A 86 5.53 -0.82 4.94
N ALA A 87 6.50 -0.35 4.16
CA ALA A 87 7.52 0.59 4.64
C ALA A 87 6.88 1.91 5.11
N ALA A 88 5.95 2.47 4.34
CA ALA A 88 5.20 3.66 4.73
C ALA A 88 4.43 3.44 6.05
N SER A 89 3.76 2.29 6.17
CA SER A 89 2.98 1.92 7.36
C SER A 89 3.88 1.68 8.58
N ALA A 90 5.08 1.13 8.40
CA ALA A 90 6.06 0.91 9.45
C ALA A 90 6.64 2.24 9.96
N VAL A 91 6.97 3.17 9.06
CA VAL A 91 7.39 4.53 9.45
C VAL A 91 6.27 5.23 10.21
N GLN A 92 5.03 5.13 9.73
CA GLN A 92 3.88 5.72 10.43
C GLN A 92 3.68 5.09 11.82
N LEU A 93 3.79 3.76 11.94
CA LEU A 93 3.72 3.06 13.22
C LEU A 93 4.80 3.55 14.18
N PHE A 94 6.05 3.67 13.73
CA PHE A 94 7.16 4.16 14.54
C PHE A 94 6.85 5.53 15.14
N TRP A 95 6.37 6.49 14.34
CA TRP A 95 6.01 7.83 14.83
C TRP A 95 4.78 7.83 15.75
N THR A 96 3.80 6.96 15.48
CA THR A 96 2.58 6.86 16.28
C THR A 96 2.89 6.48 17.74
N VAL A 97 3.95 5.71 18.00
CA VAL A 97 4.34 5.34 19.39
C VAL A 97 4.69 6.57 20.23
N PHE A 98 5.19 7.63 19.60
CA PHE A 98 5.59 8.88 20.27
C PHE A 98 4.49 9.95 20.29
N ASP A 99 3.30 9.66 19.77
CA ASP A 99 2.21 10.63 19.71
C ASP A 99 1.69 10.95 21.13
N PRO A 100 1.66 12.23 21.55
CA PRO A 100 1.18 12.60 22.88
C PRO A 100 -0.30 12.29 23.09
N ASP A 101 -1.14 12.30 22.06
CA ASP A 101 -2.57 12.02 22.20
C ASP A 101 -2.84 10.50 22.26
N PRO A 102 -3.30 9.96 23.40
CA PRO A 102 -3.54 8.52 23.54
C PRO A 102 -4.68 8.02 22.64
N GLY A 103 -5.69 8.84 22.32
CA GLY A 103 -6.81 8.45 21.48
C GLY A 103 -6.38 8.24 20.03
N VAL A 104 -5.66 9.22 19.48
CA VAL A 104 -5.12 9.18 18.11
C VAL A 104 -4.09 8.07 17.97
N ARG A 105 -3.23 7.90 18.99
CA ARG A 105 -2.22 6.85 19.06
C ARG A 105 -2.83 5.46 18.94
N TRP A 106 -3.91 5.18 19.66
CA TRP A 106 -4.44 3.82 19.70
C TRP A 106 -5.12 3.41 18.39
N VAL A 107 -5.87 4.33 17.79
CA VAL A 107 -6.48 4.14 16.47
C VAL A 107 -5.41 3.98 15.40
N SER A 108 -4.41 4.84 15.39
CA SER A 108 -3.33 4.81 14.39
C SER A 108 -2.46 3.56 14.51
N LEU A 109 -2.19 3.11 15.73
CA LEU A 109 -1.41 1.90 15.98
C LEU A 109 -2.16 0.66 15.48
N TRP A 110 -3.44 0.50 15.84
CA TRP A 110 -4.22 -0.65 15.42
C TRP A 110 -4.39 -0.70 13.90
N ARG A 111 -4.61 0.47 13.27
CA ARG A 111 -4.65 0.59 11.81
C ARG A 111 -3.34 0.12 11.18
N SER A 112 -2.20 0.65 11.62
CA SER A 112 -0.89 0.32 11.03
C SER A 112 -0.52 -1.15 11.24
N VAL A 113 -0.78 -1.72 12.41
CA VAL A 113 -0.56 -3.15 12.68
C VAL A 113 -1.43 -4.02 11.78
N THR A 114 -2.72 -3.68 11.64
CA THR A 114 -3.63 -4.43 10.77
C THR A 114 -3.17 -4.39 9.31
N ILE A 115 -2.75 -3.22 8.81
CA ILE A 115 -2.21 -3.07 7.45
C ILE A 115 -0.95 -3.93 7.26
N LEU A 116 -0.02 -3.89 8.21
CA LEU A 116 1.23 -4.66 8.15
C LEU A 116 0.96 -6.17 8.15
N LEU A 117 0.06 -6.65 9.00
CA LEU A 117 -0.31 -8.07 9.05
C LEU A 117 -1.01 -8.50 7.76
N PHE A 118 -1.96 -7.69 7.27
CA PHE A 118 -2.74 -8.00 6.09
C PHE A 118 -1.88 -8.04 4.81
N LEU A 119 -1.04 -7.02 4.62
CA LEU A 119 -0.10 -6.95 3.51
C LEU A 119 1.04 -7.97 3.66
N GLY A 120 1.48 -8.25 4.89
CA GLY A 120 2.46 -9.30 5.17
C GLY A 120 1.95 -10.69 4.80
N ALA A 121 0.68 -10.99 5.11
CA ALA A 121 0.02 -12.22 4.68
C ALA A 121 -0.06 -12.30 3.15
N ARG A 122 -0.47 -11.22 2.48
CA ARG A 122 -0.49 -11.13 1.02
C ARG A 122 0.89 -11.34 0.40
N TYR A 123 1.90 -10.69 0.96
CA TYR A 123 3.28 -10.85 0.52
C TYR A 123 3.71 -12.31 0.65
N TYR A 124 3.41 -12.96 1.79
CA TYR A 124 3.73 -14.36 2.00
C TYR A 124 3.02 -15.29 1.01
N THR A 125 1.76 -15.03 0.65
CA THR A 125 1.06 -15.83 -0.35
C THR A 125 1.67 -15.68 -1.73
N ILE A 126 2.03 -14.45 -2.14
CA ILE A 126 2.53 -14.21 -3.50
C ILE A 126 4.04 -14.42 -3.63
N ARG A 127 4.84 -14.42 -2.54
CA ARG A 127 6.32 -14.46 -2.61
C ARG A 127 6.87 -15.74 -3.23
N TRP A 128 6.13 -16.84 -3.08
CA TRP A 128 6.56 -18.16 -3.54
C TRP A 128 6.21 -18.44 -4.98
N ALA A 129 5.30 -17.66 -5.56
CA ALA A 129 4.95 -17.81 -6.94
C ALA A 129 6.10 -17.40 -7.87
N ARG A 130 6.75 -18.36 -8.51
CA ARG A 130 7.95 -18.12 -9.34
C ARG A 130 7.66 -17.47 -10.70
N ALA A 131 6.42 -17.55 -11.18
CA ALA A 131 5.99 -17.00 -12.47
C ALA A 131 4.66 -16.24 -12.33
N ASP A 132 4.50 -15.14 -13.07
CA ASP A 132 3.21 -14.49 -13.26
C ASP A 132 2.24 -15.52 -13.89
N PRO A 133 0.95 -15.57 -13.53
CA PRO A 133 -0.02 -16.60 -13.94
C PRO A 133 -0.37 -16.63 -15.45
N GLY A 134 0.53 -16.20 -16.33
CA GLY A 134 0.40 -16.25 -17.79
C GLY A 134 1.71 -16.42 -18.55
N LYS A 135 2.80 -16.88 -17.90
CA LYS A 135 4.06 -17.28 -18.55
C LYS A 135 4.39 -18.74 -18.26
#